data_AF-A0A259MIJ9-F1
#
_entry.id   AF-A0A259MIJ9-F1
#
_cell.length_a   1.000
_cell.length_b   1.000
_cell.length_c   1.000
_cell.angle_alpha   90.00
_cell.angle_beta   90.00
_cell.angle_gamma   90.00
#
_symmetry.space_group_name_H-M   'P 1'
#
loop_
_entity.id
_entity.type
_entity.pdbx_description
1 polymer ?
#
loop_
_entity_poly.entity_id
_entity_poly.type
_entity_poly.pdbx_seq_one_letter_code
_entity_poly.pdbx_strand_id
1 'polypeptide(L)'
;MSAIDDIAAERQQQISGEGFGPSRDDGYVHHQLPRAAAAYAWFAGTSDEWRATYTGAPPTWPWSLDWWKPRDRRHDLVRAGALIVAEIERLDRAKGA
;
A
#
# COMPACT_ATOMS: atom_id res chain seq x y z
N MET A 1 -17.23 9.26 -7.29
CA MET A 1 -15.99 8.54 -7.65
C MET A 1 -16.20 7.08 -7.34
N SER A 2 -15.77 6.21 -8.24
CA SER A 2 -15.84 4.76 -8.09
C SER A 2 -14.67 4.24 -7.24
N ALA A 3 -14.71 2.98 -6.81
CA ALA A 3 -13.58 2.37 -6.10
C ALA A 3 -12.29 2.34 -6.93
N ILE A 4 -12.40 2.26 -8.27
CA ILE A 4 -11.24 2.32 -9.17
C ILE A 4 -10.66 3.74 -9.18
N ASP A 5 -11.51 4.76 -9.24
CA ASP A 5 -11.06 6.16 -9.19
C ASP A 5 -10.36 6.49 -7.87
N ASP A 6 -10.87 5.96 -6.75
CA ASP A 6 -10.26 6.15 -5.43
C ASP A 6 -8.86 5.51 -5.34
N ILE A 7 -8.67 4.31 -5.91
CA ILE A 7 -7.35 3.64 -5.99
C ILE A 7 -6.40 4.46 -6.88
N ALA A 8 -6.87 4.95 -8.02
CA ALA A 8 -6.06 5.78 -8.91
C ALA A 8 -5.66 7.09 -8.23
N ALA A 9 -6.59 7.74 -7.51
CA ALA A 9 -6.32 8.97 -6.76
C ALA A 9 -5.29 8.75 -5.64
N GLU A 10 -5.41 7.66 -4.87
CA GLU A 10 -4.43 7.30 -3.85
C GLU A 10 -3.05 7.04 -4.46
N ARG A 11 -2.98 6.34 -5.60
CA ARG A 11 -1.71 6.13 -6.30
C ARG A 11 -1.07 7.46 -6.73
N GLN A 12 -1.87 8.40 -7.24
CA GLN A 12 -1.38 9.74 -7.57
C GLN A 12 -0.89 10.51 -6.34
N GLN A 13 -1.57 10.38 -5.19
CA GLN A 13 -1.14 10.99 -3.94
C GLN A 13 0.20 10.42 -3.46
N GLN A 14 0.42 9.10 -3.54
CA GLN A 14 1.68 8.46 -3.21
C GLN A 14 2.84 8.98 -4.08
N ILE A 15 2.59 9.16 -5.38
CA ILE A 15 3.58 9.69 -6.33
C ILE A 15 3.88 11.17 -6.04
N SER A 16 2.85 12.01 -5.99
CA SER A 16 2.99 13.48 -5.98
C SER A 16 3.20 14.08 -4.59
N GLY A 17 2.55 13.53 -3.57
CA GLY A 17 2.55 14.07 -2.20
C GLY A 17 3.59 13.44 -1.29
N GLU A 18 3.97 12.19 -1.53
CA GLU A 18 4.82 11.41 -0.61
C GLU A 18 6.17 11.00 -1.23
N GLY A 19 6.37 11.23 -2.53
CA GLY A 19 7.60 10.89 -3.23
C GLY A 19 7.81 9.38 -3.42
N PHE A 20 6.73 8.59 -3.41
CA PHE A 20 6.71 7.18 -3.78
C PHE A 20 6.43 7.04 -5.29
N GLY A 21 7.29 7.68 -6.08
CA GLY A 21 7.20 7.66 -7.54
C GLY A 21 7.85 6.42 -8.17
N PRO A 22 7.65 6.21 -9.49
CA PRO A 22 8.16 5.04 -10.23
C PRO A 22 9.64 4.72 -9.97
N SER A 23 10.52 5.72 -10.01
CA SER A 23 11.96 5.51 -9.79
C SER A 23 12.30 5.02 -8.39
N ARG A 24 11.51 5.38 -7.38
CA ARG A 24 11.67 4.87 -6.02
C ARG A 24 11.14 3.45 -5.91
N ASP A 25 10.02 3.17 -6.56
CA ASP A 25 9.42 1.84 -6.60
C ASP A 25 10.36 0.81 -7.22
N ASP A 26 11.10 1.20 -8.27
CA ASP A 26 12.10 0.37 -8.93
C ASP A 26 13.26 -0.04 -8.00
N GLY A 27 13.50 0.74 -6.93
CA GLY A 27 14.48 0.45 -5.89
C GLY A 27 13.99 -0.54 -4.83
N TYR A 28 12.69 -0.85 -4.77
CA TYR A 28 12.17 -1.83 -3.83
C TYR A 28 12.51 -3.26 -4.26
N VAL A 29 13.02 -4.03 -3.31
CA VAL A 29 13.43 -5.43 -3.47
C VAL A 29 12.60 -6.32 -2.56
N HIS A 30 12.85 -7.64 -2.53
CA HIS A 30 12.22 -8.58 -1.58
C HIS A 30 10.69 -8.46 -1.44
N HIS A 31 10.02 -8.10 -2.54
CA HIS A 31 8.56 -7.98 -2.62
C HIS A 31 7.97 -6.97 -1.62
N GLN A 32 8.66 -5.86 -1.33
CA GLN A 32 8.20 -4.87 -0.35
C GLN A 32 6.82 -4.28 -0.71
N LEU A 33 6.59 -3.82 -1.94
CA LEU A 33 5.29 -3.25 -2.36
C LEU A 33 4.10 -4.22 -2.13
N PRO A 34 4.11 -5.47 -2.64
CA PRO A 34 3.00 -6.39 -2.42
C PRO A 34 2.87 -6.83 -0.95
N ARG A 35 3.97 -6.87 -0.19
CA ARG A 35 3.94 -7.12 1.27
C ARG A 35 3.25 -6.00 2.04
N ALA A 36 3.53 -4.74 1.68
CA ALA A 36 2.86 -3.58 2.24
C ALA A 36 1.36 -3.57 1.89
N ALA A 37 1.01 -3.91 0.64
CA ALA A 37 -0.37 -4.05 0.22
C ALA A 37 -1.12 -5.13 1.05
N ALA A 38 -0.49 -6.30 1.22
CA ALA A 38 -1.04 -7.39 2.02
C ALA A 38 -1.25 -6.99 3.48
N ALA A 39 -0.35 -6.19 4.06
CA ALA A 39 -0.50 -5.68 5.42
C ALA A 39 -1.78 -4.84 5.57
N TYR A 40 -2.02 -3.88 4.67
CA TYR A 40 -3.24 -3.06 4.67
C TYR A 40 -4.50 -3.90 4.41
N ALA A 41 -4.48 -4.80 3.42
CA ALA A 41 -5.62 -5.66 3.11
C ALA A 41 -5.98 -6.60 4.28
N TRP A 42 -4.96 -7.21 4.91
CA TRP A 42 -5.16 -8.06 6.08
C TRP A 42 -5.71 -7.25 7.26
N PHE A 43 -5.14 -6.09 7.56
CA PHE A 43 -5.62 -5.24 8.66
C PHE A 43 -7.06 -4.78 8.45
N ALA A 44 -7.46 -4.52 7.20
CA ALA A 44 -8.83 -4.21 6.81
C ALA A 44 -9.83 -5.38 7.03
N GLY A 45 -9.35 -6.60 7.24
CA GLY A 45 -10.16 -7.79 7.55
C GLY A 45 -10.18 -8.22 9.03
N THR A 46 -9.39 -7.58 9.90
CA THR A 46 -9.35 -7.91 11.35
C THR A 46 -10.60 -7.43 12.10
N SER A 47 -10.91 -7.96 13.29
CA SER A 47 -12.09 -7.50 14.07
C SER A 47 -11.95 -6.04 14.55
N ASP A 48 -13.07 -5.37 14.83
CA ASP A 48 -13.04 -3.98 15.31
C ASP A 48 -12.29 -3.85 16.64
N GLU A 49 -12.43 -4.83 17.53
CA GLU A 49 -11.71 -4.92 18.81
C GLU A 49 -10.20 -4.93 18.58
N TRP A 50 -9.72 -5.79 17.67
CA TRP A 50 -8.30 -5.86 17.31
C TRP A 50 -7.81 -4.55 16.71
N ARG A 51 -8.57 -3.94 15.79
CA ARG A 51 -8.19 -2.65 15.18
C ARG A 51 -8.09 -1.52 16.19
N ALA A 52 -8.95 -1.52 17.21
CA ALA A 52 -8.95 -0.48 18.24
C ALA A 52 -7.73 -0.57 19.18
N THR A 53 -7.17 -1.77 19.37
CA THR A 53 -6.06 -1.99 20.31
C THR A 53 -4.70 -2.20 19.64
N TYR A 54 -4.65 -2.39 18.33
CA TYR A 54 -3.41 -2.71 17.61
C TYR A 54 -2.55 -1.46 17.38
N THR A 55 -1.36 -1.44 17.99
CA THR A 55 -0.41 -0.31 17.93
C THR A 55 0.80 -0.59 17.04
N GLY A 56 0.92 -1.80 16.49
CA GLY A 56 2.02 -2.22 15.62
C GLY A 56 1.67 -2.19 14.13
N ALA A 57 2.64 -2.59 13.31
CA ALA A 57 2.40 -2.96 11.92
C ALA A 57 2.34 -4.49 11.79
N PRO A 58 1.52 -5.03 10.88
CA PRO A 58 1.52 -6.47 10.60
C PRO A 58 2.92 -6.99 10.28
N PRO A 59 3.27 -8.27 10.58
CA PRO A 59 4.60 -8.83 10.29
C PRO A 59 5.02 -8.77 8.81
N THR A 60 4.04 -8.66 7.91
CA THR A 60 4.28 -8.49 6.48
C THR A 60 4.79 -7.09 6.13
N TRP A 61 4.50 -6.07 6.96
CA TRP A 61 4.90 -4.68 6.72
C TRP A 61 6.42 -4.55 6.55
N PRO A 62 6.90 -4.01 5.42
CA PRO A 62 8.32 -4.05 5.08
C PRO A 62 9.13 -2.82 5.48
N TRP A 63 8.49 -1.78 6.04
CA TRP A 63 9.11 -0.47 6.29
C TRP A 63 9.04 -0.10 7.77
N SER A 64 9.61 1.06 8.14
CA SER A 64 9.48 1.58 9.51
C SER A 64 8.00 1.67 9.91
N LEU A 65 7.74 1.49 11.21
CA LEU A 65 6.43 1.67 11.81
C LEU A 65 5.87 3.08 11.57
N ASP A 66 6.72 4.10 11.42
CA ASP A 66 6.29 5.48 11.16
C ASP A 66 5.51 5.66 9.84
N TRP A 67 5.69 4.72 8.91
CA TRP A 67 4.99 4.69 7.62
C TRP A 67 3.72 3.84 7.65
N TRP A 68 3.49 3.11 8.74
CA TRP A 68 2.25 2.36 8.94
C TRP A 68 1.18 3.27 9.52
N LYS A 69 0.21 3.68 8.69
CA LYS A 69 -0.78 4.71 9.04
C LYS A 69 -2.22 4.25 8.79
N PRO A 70 -2.66 3.07 9.26
CA PRO A 70 -4.00 2.56 8.95
C PRO A 70 -5.09 3.55 9.40
N ARG A 71 -6.22 3.56 8.69
CA ARG A 71 -7.33 4.49 8.96
C ARG A 71 -8.62 3.72 9.22
N ASP A 72 -9.36 3.44 8.17
CA ASP A 72 -10.56 2.61 8.19
C ASP A 72 -10.47 1.57 7.08
N ARG A 73 -11.37 0.58 7.13
CA ARG A 73 -11.33 -0.57 6.23
C ARG A 73 -11.32 -0.17 4.76
N ARG A 74 -12.10 0.86 4.39
CA ARG A 74 -12.19 1.28 3.00
C ARG A 74 -10.89 1.95 2.56
N HIS A 75 -10.35 2.88 3.35
CA HIS A 75 -9.09 3.54 3.02
C HIS A 75 -7.90 2.58 3.00
N ASP A 76 -7.86 1.62 3.94
CA ASP A 76 -6.80 0.61 3.97
C ASP A 76 -6.84 -0.25 2.69
N LEU A 77 -8.03 -0.65 2.23
CA LEU A 77 -8.19 -1.38 0.97
C LEU A 77 -7.82 -0.54 -0.26
N VAL A 78 -8.14 0.76 -0.26
CA VAL A 78 -7.72 1.69 -1.33
C VAL A 78 -6.19 1.79 -1.39
N ARG A 79 -5.53 1.93 -0.24
CA ARG A 79 -4.05 1.91 -0.14
C ARG A 79 -3.44 0.61 -0.59
N ALA A 80 -4.03 -0.52 -0.18
CA ALA A 80 -3.61 -1.83 -0.65
C ALA A 80 -3.71 -1.93 -2.17
N GLY A 81 -4.81 -1.47 -2.76
CA GLY A 81 -4.99 -1.39 -4.21
C GLY A 81 -3.93 -0.52 -4.90
N ALA A 82 -3.66 0.67 -4.36
CA ALA A 82 -2.65 1.57 -4.92
C ALA A 82 -1.23 0.97 -4.88
N LEU A 83 -0.88 0.26 -3.80
CA LEU A 83 0.40 -0.44 -3.68
C LEU A 83 0.50 -1.66 -4.62
N ILE A 84 -0.61 -2.34 -4.91
CA ILE A 84 -0.65 -3.40 -5.93
C ILE A 84 -0.42 -2.80 -7.32
N VAL A 85 -1.08 -1.68 -7.65
CA VAL A 85 -0.83 -0.95 -8.91
C VAL A 85 0.65 -0.58 -9.02
N ALA A 86 1.24 -0.03 -7.96
CA ALA A 86 2.67 0.30 -7.93
C ALA A 86 3.58 -0.89 -8.25
N GLU A 87 3.31 -2.08 -7.69
CA GLU A 87 4.09 -3.29 -7.97
C GLU A 87 3.89 -3.78 -9.41
N ILE A 88 2.67 -3.74 -9.94
CA ILE A 88 2.40 -4.11 -11.34
C ILE A 88 3.17 -3.18 -12.29
N GLU A 89 3.06 -1.86 -12.08
CA GLU A 89 3.80 -0.87 -12.87
C GLU A 89 5.33 -1.11 -12.80
N ARG A 90 5.85 -1.43 -11.61
CA ARG A 90 7.28 -1.76 -11.41
C ARG A 90 7.69 -3.02 -12.19
N LEU A 91 6.87 -4.08 -12.14
CA LEU A 91 7.11 -5.33 -12.87
C LEU A 91 7.04 -5.13 -14.39
N ASP A 92 6.11 -4.31 -14.86
CA ASP A 92 5.95 -4.00 -16.29
C ASP A 92 7.16 -3.22 -16.80
N ARG A 93 7.61 -2.19 -16.05
CA ARG A 93 8.87 -1.47 -16.36
C ARG A 93 10.08 -2.39 -16.35
N ALA A 94 10.19 -3.28 -15.37
CA ALA A 94 11.33 -4.21 -15.27
C ALA A 94 11.39 -5.22 -16.42
N LYS A 95 10.25 -5.57 -17.01
CA LYS A 95 10.17 -6.44 -18.20
C LYS A 95 10.46 -5.71 -19.51
N GLY A 96 10.62 -4.38 -19.48
CA GLY A 96 10.82 -3.55 -20.67
C GLY A 96 9.56 -3.47 -21.56
N ALA A 97 8.38 -3.44 -20.94
CA ALA A 97 7.13 -3.15 -21.65
C ALA A 97 7.20 -1.80 -22.39
#